data_AF-A0A6L9W5X2-F1
#
_entry.id   AF-A0A6L9W5X2-F1
#
_cell.length_a   1.000
_cell.length_b   1.000
_cell.length_c   1.000
_cell.angle_alpha   90.00
_cell.angle_beta   90.00
_cell.angle_gamma   90.00
#
_symmetry.space_group_name_H-M   'P 1'
#
loop_
_entity.id
_entity.type
_entity.pdbx_description
1 polymer ?
#
loop_
_entity_poly.entity_id
_entity_poly.type
_entity_poly.pdbx_seq_one_letter_code
_entity_poly.pdbx_strand_id
1 'polypeptide(L)'
;MATYRVLVTYTVDVVDEDALLRAGAAAWEASAGGWAVRVDEDGGVTAATQDEAAAWVPGPEASIAFVVGAQPAPSVPGVRVTRSGVDVQPGA
;
A
#
# COMPACT_ATOMS: atom_id res chain seq x y z
N MET A 1 18.19 -12.34 13.18
CA MET A 1 17.15 -12.10 12.14
C MET A 1 16.55 -10.74 12.44
N ALA A 2 16.48 -9.83 11.47
CA ALA A 2 15.83 -8.54 11.65
C ALA A 2 14.39 -8.65 11.17
N THR A 3 13.45 -8.12 11.95
CA THR A 3 12.02 -8.06 11.62
C THR A 3 11.69 -6.64 11.18
N TYR A 4 10.81 -6.48 10.20
CA TYR A 4 10.27 -5.19 9.78
C TYR A 4 8.75 -5.27 9.69
N ARG A 5 8.07 -4.20 10.10
CA ARG A 5 6.65 -3.97 9.85
C ARG A 5 6.53 -3.06 8.62
N VAL A 6 5.74 -3.50 7.64
CA VAL A 6 5.50 -2.76 6.40
C VAL A 6 4.00 -2.46 6.31
N LEU A 7 3.64 -1.20 6.12
CA LEU A 7 2.27 -0.76 5.87
C LEU A 7 2.17 -0.18 4.46
N VAL A 8 1.23 -0.70 3.66
CA VAL A 8 0.95 -0.18 2.32
C VAL A 8 -0.45 0.43 2.32
N THR A 9 -0.54 1.69 1.94
CA THR A 9 -1.79 2.45 1.90
C THR A 9 -2.13 2.76 0.44
N TYR A 10 -3.39 2.56 0.06
CA TYR A 10 -3.91 2.93 -1.26
C TYR A 10 -5.04 3.95 -1.11
N THR A 11 -4.98 5.05 -1.86
CA THR A 11 -6.12 5.93 -2.10
C THR A 11 -6.81 5.48 -3.37
N VAL A 12 -8.14 5.41 -3.32
CA VAL A 12 -8.92 4.85 -4.43
C VAL A 12 -10.18 5.67 -4.69
N ASP A 13 -10.61 5.66 -5.96
CA ASP A 13 -11.92 6.15 -6.38
C ASP A 13 -12.83 4.95 -6.70
N VAL A 14 -14.08 5.01 -6.26
CA VAL A 14 -15.12 4.05 -6.69
C VAL A 14 -15.69 4.54 -8.02
N VAL A 15 -15.48 3.75 -9.07
CA VAL A 15 -15.89 4.09 -10.45
C VAL A 15 -17.07 3.24 -10.94
N ASP A 16 -17.33 2.11 -10.29
CA ASP A 16 -18.51 1.26 -10.48
C ASP A 16 -18.86 0.61 -9.14
N GLU A 17 -19.84 1.20 -8.45
CA GLU A 17 -20.24 0.79 -7.10
C GLU A 17 -20.89 -0.61 -7.10
N ASP A 18 -21.70 -0.93 -8.09
CA ASP A 18 -22.37 -2.24 -8.19
C ASP A 18 -21.37 -3.38 -8.39
N ALA A 19 -20.34 -3.16 -9.22
CA ALA A 19 -19.26 -4.13 -9.42
C ALA A 19 -18.46 -4.34 -8.12
N LEU A 20 -18.17 -3.26 -7.40
CA LEU A 20 -17.50 -3.32 -6.11
C LEU A 20 -18.33 -4.10 -5.08
N LEU A 21 -19.62 -3.82 -4.95
CA LEU A 21 -20.51 -4.49 -3.99
C LEU A 21 -20.65 -5.98 -4.29
N ARG A 22 -20.78 -6.37 -5.56
CA ARG A 22 -20.81 -7.79 -5.96
C ARG A 22 -19.50 -8.50 -5.65
N ALA A 23 -18.36 -7.87 -5.97
CA ALA A 23 -17.04 -8.43 -5.67
C ALA A 23 -16.83 -8.57 -4.16
N GLY A 24 -17.24 -7.56 -3.39
CA GLY A 24 -17.22 -7.57 -1.93
C GLY A 24 -18.08 -8.68 -1.33
N ALA A 25 -19.32 -8.87 -1.80
CA ALA A 25 -20.21 -9.94 -1.35
C ALA A 25 -19.65 -11.33 -1.68
N ALA A 26 -19.12 -11.53 -2.89
CA ALA A 26 -18.51 -12.80 -3.28
C ALA A 26 -17.25 -13.10 -2.44
N ALA A 27 -16.40 -12.09 -2.22
CA ALA A 27 -15.23 -12.22 -1.35
C ALA A 27 -15.64 -12.47 0.10
N TRP A 28 -16.70 -11.82 0.59
CA TRP A 28 -17.24 -11.99 1.95
C TRP A 28 -17.80 -13.39 2.20
N GLU A 29 -18.60 -13.92 1.27
CA GLU A 29 -19.11 -15.30 1.32
C GLU A 29 -17.95 -16.30 1.28
N ALA A 30 -16.94 -16.04 0.44
CA ALA A 30 -15.71 -16.84 0.42
C ALA A 30 -14.88 -16.66 1.70
N SER A 31 -14.99 -15.51 2.37
CA SER A 31 -14.25 -15.14 3.57
C SER A 31 -15.07 -15.25 4.85
N ALA A 32 -16.22 -15.92 4.88
CA ALA A 32 -17.00 -16.17 6.10
C ALA A 32 -16.28 -17.09 7.13
N GLY A 33 -14.93 -17.11 7.09
CA GLY A 33 -13.99 -17.40 8.16
C GLY A 33 -13.34 -16.15 8.82
N GLY A 34 -13.79 -14.93 8.50
CA GLY A 34 -13.56 -13.71 9.28
C GLY A 34 -12.45 -12.77 8.80
N TRP A 35 -12.73 -11.46 8.88
CA TRP A 35 -11.93 -10.35 9.46
C TRP A 35 -12.06 -9.03 8.64
N ALA A 36 -12.21 -7.89 9.36
CA ALA A 36 -12.51 -6.54 8.85
C ALA A 36 -11.52 -5.49 9.41
N VAL A 37 -11.07 -4.49 8.63
CA VAL A 37 -10.15 -3.40 9.12
C VAL A 37 -10.31 -2.06 8.34
N ARG A 38 -9.95 -0.93 9.00
CA ARG A 38 -10.11 0.51 8.65
C ARG A 38 -8.77 1.31 8.80
N VAL A 39 -8.53 2.45 8.12
CA VAL A 39 -7.27 3.28 8.15
C VAL A 39 -7.50 4.81 7.92
N ASP A 40 -6.62 5.69 8.49
CA ASP A 40 -6.54 7.20 8.51
C ASP A 40 -5.04 7.66 8.43
N GLU A 41 -4.58 8.93 8.35
CA GLU A 41 -5.02 10.19 7.67
C GLU A 41 -3.80 11.04 7.12
N ASP A 42 -2.53 10.84 7.51
CA ASP A 42 -1.53 11.95 7.46
C ASP A 42 -0.39 11.91 6.38
N GLY A 43 -0.57 11.29 5.22
CA GLY A 43 0.53 11.02 4.27
C GLY A 43 1.14 12.20 3.48
N GLY A 44 2.48 12.37 3.53
CA GLY A 44 3.26 12.99 2.43
C GLY A 44 4.68 13.50 2.79
N VAL A 45 5.64 13.52 1.82
CA VAL A 45 6.92 14.30 1.82
C VAL A 45 7.51 14.53 0.38
N THR A 46 8.34 15.58 0.21
CA THR A 46 8.95 16.26 -0.99
C THR A 46 10.40 15.83 -1.39
N ALA A 47 10.97 16.32 -2.53
CA ALA A 47 12.12 15.75 -3.30
C ALA A 47 13.55 16.38 -3.16
N ALA A 48 14.61 15.63 -3.53
CA ALA A 48 16.06 15.97 -3.46
C ALA A 48 16.87 15.70 -4.78
N THR A 49 18.15 16.13 -4.87
CA THR A 49 18.95 16.27 -6.13
C THR A 49 19.86 15.07 -6.51
N GLN A 50 20.37 15.06 -7.76
CA GLN A 50 20.92 13.88 -8.46
C GLN A 50 22.30 13.37 -7.96
N ASP A 51 23.18 14.24 -7.44
CA ASP A 51 24.49 13.82 -6.88
C ASP A 51 24.37 13.23 -5.46
N GLU A 52 23.32 13.62 -4.70
CA GLU A 52 23.04 13.05 -3.37
C GLU A 52 22.52 11.62 -3.45
N ALA A 53 21.85 11.25 -4.56
CA ALA A 53 21.29 9.91 -4.78
C ALA A 53 22.35 8.81 -5.01
N ALA A 54 23.53 9.15 -5.53
CA ALA A 54 24.57 8.17 -5.86
C ALA A 54 25.38 7.67 -4.64
N ALA A 55 25.48 8.49 -3.59
CA ALA A 55 26.07 8.09 -2.30
C ALA A 55 25.04 7.48 -1.33
N TRP A 56 23.75 7.60 -1.66
CA TRP A 56 22.64 7.03 -0.92
C TRP A 56 22.44 5.57 -1.36
N VAL A 57 23.16 4.65 -0.74
CA VAL A 57 22.64 3.28 -0.65
C VAL A 57 21.49 3.37 0.36
N PRO A 58 20.21 3.27 -0.08
CA PRO A 58 19.09 3.41 0.84
C PRO A 58 19.21 2.39 1.96
N GLY A 59 18.96 2.83 3.19
CA GLY A 59 18.85 1.92 4.34
C GLY A 59 17.81 0.82 4.08
N PRO A 60 17.82 -0.27 4.87
CA PRO A 60 16.89 -1.38 4.69
C PRO A 60 15.43 -0.94 4.55
N GLU A 61 15.00 0.05 5.32
CA GLU A 61 13.64 0.61 5.30
C GLU A 61 13.31 1.23 3.95
N ALA A 62 14.18 2.10 3.43
CA ALA A 62 13.99 2.76 2.14
C ALA A 62 14.07 1.77 0.97
N SER A 63 14.94 0.76 1.08
CA SER A 63 15.05 -0.33 0.11
C SER A 63 13.77 -1.17 0.07
N ILE A 64 13.23 -1.55 1.23
CA ILE A 64 11.96 -2.29 1.35
C ILE A 64 10.81 -1.44 0.79
N ALA A 65 10.73 -0.16 1.18
CA ALA A 65 9.69 0.75 0.71
C ALA A 65 9.69 0.88 -0.82
N PHE A 66 10.87 0.99 -1.43
CA PHE A 66 11.02 1.08 -2.88
C PHE A 66 10.57 -0.20 -3.59
N VAL A 67 11.06 -1.36 -3.16
CA VAL A 67 10.73 -2.64 -3.82
C VAL A 67 9.25 -3.00 -3.67
N VAL A 68 8.66 -2.73 -2.50
CA VAL A 68 7.23 -2.92 -2.24
C VAL A 68 6.39 -1.91 -3.03
N GLY A 69 6.80 -0.64 -3.04
CA GLY A 69 6.10 0.43 -3.77
C GLY A 69 6.15 0.27 -5.30
N ALA A 70 7.16 -0.44 -5.81
CA ALA A 70 7.28 -0.78 -7.23
C ALA A 70 6.38 -1.95 -7.66
N GLN A 71 5.76 -2.68 -6.71
CA GLN A 71 4.81 -3.74 -7.07
C GLN A 71 3.54 -3.15 -7.68
N PRO A 72 2.87 -3.89 -8.59
CA PRO A 72 1.59 -3.44 -9.12
C PRO A 72 0.57 -3.28 -7.99
N ALA A 73 -0.24 -2.23 -8.08
CA ALA A 73 -1.34 -2.01 -7.15
C ALA A 73 -2.35 -3.16 -7.22
N PRO A 74 -3.05 -3.47 -6.11
CA PRO A 74 -4.08 -4.49 -6.10
C PRO A 74 -5.20 -4.13 -7.09
N SER A 75 -5.64 -5.13 -7.85
CA SER A 75 -6.79 -4.98 -8.72
C SER A 75 -8.07 -5.28 -7.93
N VAL A 76 -8.90 -4.26 -7.72
CA VAL A 76 -10.21 -4.39 -7.06
C VAL A 76 -11.30 -4.00 -8.07
N PRO A 77 -12.27 -4.89 -8.37
CA PRO A 77 -13.37 -4.56 -9.28
C PRO A 77 -14.14 -3.32 -8.82
N GLY A 78 -14.48 -2.44 -9.77
CA GLY A 78 -15.22 -1.21 -9.50
C GLY A 78 -14.42 -0.08 -8.85
N VAL A 79 -13.11 -0.29 -8.65
CA VAL A 79 -12.21 0.65 -7.97
C VAL A 79 -11.04 1.01 -8.87
N ARG A 80 -10.66 2.28 -8.84
CA ARG A 80 -9.43 2.78 -9.45
C ARG A 80 -8.49 3.26 -8.35
N VAL A 81 -7.29 2.69 -8.27
CA VAL A 81 -6.23 3.20 -7.39
C VAL A 81 -5.68 4.49 -7.97
N THR A 82 -5.66 5.55 -7.16
CA THR A 82 -5.19 6.88 -7.57
C THR A 82 -3.88 7.28 -6.91
N ARG A 83 -3.54 6.69 -5.75
CA ARG A 83 -2.28 6.91 -5.04
C ARG A 83 -1.92 5.68 -4.20
N SER A 84 -0.63 5.45 -3.99
CA SER A 84 -0.10 4.52 -2.99
C SER A 84 0.94 5.19 -2.08
N GLY A 85 1.13 4.62 -0.89
CA GLY A 85 2.20 4.98 0.04
C GLY A 85 2.71 3.73 0.77
N VAL A 86 4.00 3.71 1.11
CA VAL A 86 4.64 2.61 1.84
C VAL A 86 5.39 3.16 3.05
N ASP A 87 5.04 2.67 4.24
CA ASP A 87 5.74 2.96 5.49
C ASP A 87 6.45 1.68 5.99
N VAL A 88 7.70 1.83 6.43
CA VAL A 88 8.53 0.70 6.87
C VAL A 88 9.19 1.04 8.20
N GLN A 89 8.98 0.18 9.19
CA GLN A 89 9.49 0.35 10.55
C GLN A 89 10.19 -0.94 11.01
N PRO A 90 11.28 -0.85 11.79
CA PRO A 90 11.83 -2.00 12.47
C PRO A 90 10.76 -2.69 13.35
N GLY A 91 10.71 -4.01 13.30
CA GLY A 91 9.87 -4.83 14.18
C GLY A 91 10.53 -5.02 15.55
N ALA A 92 9.68 -5.19 16.57
CA ALA A 92 10.12 -5.60 17.91
C ALA A 92 10.63 -7.05 17.94
#